data_AF-A0A9E3XVG0-F1
#
_entry.id   AF-A0A9E3XVG0-F1
#
_cell.length_a   1.000
_cell.length_b   1.000
_cell.length_c   1.000
_cell.angle_alpha   90.00
_cell.angle_beta   90.00
_cell.angle_gamma   90.00
#
_symmetry.space_group_name_H-M   'P 1'
#
loop_
_entity.id
_entity.type
_entity.pdbx_description
1 polymer ?
#
loop_
_entity_poly.entity_id
_entity_poly.type
_entity_poly.pdbx_seq_one_letter_code
_entity_poly.pdbx_strand_id
1 'polypeptide(L)'
;MTELTLPPVRSAERETLETFLDYFRGVLLRKGAGLTEEQVRLTLPPSTLDLLGLVRHMALVEQWWFTNALEGTDDPPRWSDNPAAATDEQEWKHLPTDTMA
;
A
#
# COMPACT_ATOMS: atom_id res chain seq x y z
N MET A 1 6.16 8.95 20.76
CA MET A 1 6.09 9.03 19.28
C MET A 1 7.45 8.64 18.76
N THR A 2 7.57 7.47 18.13
CA THR A 2 8.86 6.98 17.62
C THR A 2 9.30 7.84 16.45
N GLU A 3 10.53 8.34 16.48
CA GLU A 3 11.10 9.13 15.39
C GLU A 3 11.22 8.28 14.12
N LEU A 4 10.84 8.85 12.98
CA LEU A 4 10.94 8.24 11.67
C LEU A 4 12.26 8.68 11.03
N THR A 5 13.33 7.92 11.30
CA THR A 5 14.65 8.16 10.71
C THR A 5 14.74 7.51 9.34
N LEU A 6 14.96 8.30 8.30
CA LEU A 6 15.14 7.80 6.94
C LEU A 6 16.37 6.89 6.84
N PRO A 7 16.32 5.84 6.01
CA PRO A 7 17.49 5.02 5.74
C PRO A 7 18.56 5.81 4.99
N PRO A 8 19.85 5.46 5.16
CA PRO A 8 20.93 6.11 4.43
C PRO A 8 20.88 5.72 2.94
N VAL A 9 21.25 6.67 2.07
CA VAL A 9 21.51 6.38 0.65
C VAL A 9 22.76 5.50 0.55
N ARG A 10 22.66 4.40 -0.21
CA ARG A 10 23.76 3.46 -0.47
C ARG A 10 24.40 3.78 -1.82
N SER A 11 25.61 3.28 -2.05
CA SER A 11 26.31 3.50 -3.33
C SER A 11 25.66 2.77 -4.50
N ALA A 12 24.96 1.67 -4.24
CA ALA A 12 24.19 0.95 -5.25
C ALA A 12 22.75 1.48 -5.30
N GLU A 13 22.29 1.82 -6.51
CA GLU A 13 20.93 2.34 -6.74
C GLU A 13 19.85 1.33 -6.30
N ARG A 14 20.03 0.05 -6.66
CA ARG A 14 19.11 -1.03 -6.28
C ARG A 14 19.01 -1.21 -4.77
N GLU A 15 20.15 -1.28 -4.08
CA GLU A 15 20.18 -1.42 -2.61
C GLU A 15 19.50 -0.22 -1.92
N THR A 16 19.72 0.98 -2.46
CA THR A 16 19.03 2.19 -1.98
C THR A 16 17.52 2.05 -2.17
N LEU A 17 17.05 1.70 -3.37
CA LEU A 17 15.61 1.55 -3.64
C LEU A 17 14.96 0.52 -2.73
N GLU A 18 15.53 -0.68 -2.64
CA GLU A 18 14.99 -1.77 -1.80
C GLU A 18 14.93 -1.34 -0.32
N THR A 19 15.98 -0.68 0.19
CA THR A 19 16.00 -0.19 1.59
C THR A 19 14.91 0.86 1.85
N PHE A 20 14.69 1.78 0.90
CA PHE A 20 13.65 2.79 1.04
C PHE A 20 12.23 2.20 0.92
N LEU A 21 12.02 1.22 0.03
CA LEU A 21 10.74 0.52 -0.08
C LEU A 21 10.40 -0.20 1.23
N ASP A 22 11.34 -0.97 1.79
CA ASP A 22 11.14 -1.66 3.07
C ASP A 22 10.87 -0.68 4.22
N TYR A 23 11.57 0.44 4.24
CA TYR A 23 11.32 1.51 5.21
C TYR A 23 9.88 2.03 5.10
N PHE A 24 9.42 2.42 3.92
CA PHE A 24 8.09 3.01 3.75
C PHE A 24 6.96 2.01 3.96
N ARG A 25 7.13 0.74 3.55
CA ARG A 25 6.22 -0.36 3.90
C ARG A 25 6.10 -0.48 5.42
N GLY A 26 7.24 -0.47 6.13
CA GLY A 26 7.28 -0.49 7.58
C GLY A 26 6.60 0.72 8.24
N VAL A 27 6.78 1.93 7.69
CA VAL A 27 6.09 3.14 8.16
C VAL A 27 4.57 3.00 8.04
N LEU A 28 4.10 2.47 6.90
CA LEU A 28 2.67 2.29 6.67
C LEU A 28 2.06 1.29 7.65
N LEU A 29 2.71 0.14 7.86
CA LEU A 29 2.26 -0.85 8.85
C LEU A 29 2.25 -0.29 10.27
N ARG A 30 3.25 0.50 10.65
CA ARG A 30 3.30 1.16 11.97
C ARG A 30 2.13 2.10 12.20
N LYS A 31 1.55 2.71 11.16
CA LYS A 31 0.35 3.56 11.29
C LYS A 31 -0.89 2.75 11.68
N GLY A 32 -0.94 1.47 11.31
CA GLY A 32 -2.02 0.55 11.70
C GLY A 32 -1.76 -0.25 12.98
N ALA A 33 -0.52 -0.21 13.50
CA ALA A 33 -0.13 -1.03 14.64
C ALA A 33 -0.94 -0.68 15.90
N GLY A 34 -1.60 -1.69 16.48
CA GLY A 34 -2.39 -1.55 17.70
C GLY A 34 -3.80 -0.99 17.49
N LEU A 35 -4.23 -0.77 16.23
CA LEU A 35 -5.62 -0.43 15.92
C LEU A 35 -6.49 -1.68 15.85
N THR A 36 -7.76 -1.56 16.22
CA THR A 36 -8.76 -2.62 16.02
C THR A 36 -9.24 -2.67 14.57
N GLU A 37 -9.86 -3.78 14.17
CA GLU A 37 -10.47 -3.95 12.84
C GLU A 37 -11.54 -2.87 12.55
N GLU A 38 -12.27 -2.42 13.57
CA GLU A 38 -13.22 -1.32 13.42
C GLU A 38 -12.50 0.01 13.15
N GLN A 39 -11.39 0.26 13.86
CA GLN A 39 -10.63 1.51 13.74
C GLN A 39 -9.94 1.65 12.38
N VAL A 40 -9.42 0.57 11.81
CA VAL A 40 -8.75 0.61 10.49
C VAL A 40 -9.73 0.78 9.33
N ARG A 41 -11.03 0.55 9.56
CA ARG A 41 -12.13 0.76 8.61
C ARG A 41 -12.87 2.08 8.80
N LEU A 42 -12.42 2.94 9.72
CA LEU A 42 -12.99 4.27 9.88
C LEU A 42 -12.58 5.17 8.71
N THR A 43 -13.57 5.83 8.12
CA THR A 43 -13.37 6.90 7.15
C THR A 43 -13.44 8.26 7.83
N LEU A 44 -12.70 9.24 7.32
CA LEU A 44 -12.66 10.60 7.87
C LEU A 44 -13.16 11.59 6.80
N PRO A 45 -14.39 12.13 6.94
CA PRO A 45 -14.93 13.08 5.97
C PRO A 45 -14.00 14.29 5.74
N PRO A 46 -13.87 14.76 4.48
CA PRO A 46 -14.62 14.34 3.29
C PRO A 46 -14.05 13.08 2.60
N SER A 47 -12.98 12.50 3.12
CA SER A 47 -12.36 11.31 2.53
C SER A 47 -13.20 10.06 2.77
N THR A 48 -13.36 9.26 1.72
CA THR A 48 -13.93 7.90 1.78
C THR A 48 -12.88 6.83 1.96
N LEU A 49 -11.60 7.23 2.06
CA LEU A 49 -10.46 6.33 2.26
C LEU A 49 -10.31 5.99 3.74
N ASP A 50 -10.33 4.69 4.04
CA ASP A 50 -9.92 4.15 5.34
C ASP A 50 -8.49 3.58 5.26
N LEU A 51 -7.94 3.16 6.41
CA LEU A 51 -6.55 2.74 6.50
C LEU A 51 -6.31 1.42 5.75
N LEU A 52 -7.28 0.50 5.80
CA LEU A 52 -7.21 -0.78 5.09
C LEU A 52 -7.19 -0.57 3.56
N GLY A 53 -8.07 0.29 3.05
CA GLY A 53 -8.08 0.70 1.64
C GLY A 53 -6.79 1.42 1.23
N LEU A 54 -6.20 2.23 2.13
CA LEU A 54 -4.91 2.88 1.87
C LEU A 54 -3.76 1.86 1.76
N VAL A 55 -3.68 0.85 2.63
CA VAL A 55 -2.65 -0.19 2.54
C VAL A 55 -2.75 -0.94 1.21
N ARG A 56 -3.97 -1.31 0.84
CA ARG A 56 -4.26 -1.99 -0.42
C ARG A 56 -3.92 -1.12 -1.63
N HIS A 57 -4.29 0.16 -1.60
CA HIS A 57 -3.92 1.12 -2.64
C HIS A 57 -2.40 1.22 -2.82
N MET A 58 -1.65 1.31 -1.72
CA MET A 58 -0.18 1.41 -1.78
C MET A 58 0.47 0.15 -2.35
N ALA A 59 -0.08 -1.03 -2.09
CA ALA A 59 0.39 -2.27 -2.71
C ALA A 59 0.15 -2.29 -4.23
N LEU A 60 -0.99 -1.80 -4.70
CA LEU A 60 -1.29 -1.67 -6.13
C LEU A 60 -0.40 -0.62 -6.83
N VAL A 61 -0.14 0.51 -6.16
CA VAL A 61 0.80 1.54 -6.66
C VAL A 61 2.20 0.94 -6.82
N GLU A 62 2.65 0.17 -5.83
CA GLU A 62 3.94 -0.50 -5.91
C GLU A 62 4.01 -1.52 -7.04
N GLN A 63 2.96 -2.35 -7.21
CA GLN A 63 2.85 -3.27 -8.34
C GLN A 63 2.95 -2.54 -9.67
N TRP A 64 2.17 -1.44 -9.86
CA TRP A 64 2.18 -0.65 -11.09
C TRP A 64 3.57 -0.09 -11.43
N TRP A 65 4.34 0.37 -10.43
CA TRP A 65 5.70 0.85 -10.68
C TRP A 65 6.63 -0.27 -11.19
N PHE A 66 6.49 -1.48 -10.67
CA PHE A 66 7.31 -2.60 -11.14
C PHE A 66 6.87 -3.10 -12.51
N THR A 67 5.57 -3.30 -12.74
CA THR A 67 5.08 -3.86 -14.00
C THR A 67 5.08 -2.81 -15.11
N ASN A 68 4.45 -1.65 -14.89
CA ASN A 68 4.24 -0.69 -15.96
C ASN A 68 5.46 0.22 -16.16
N ALA A 69 6.03 0.75 -15.09
CA ALA A 69 7.13 1.71 -15.23
C ALA A 69 8.50 1.04 -15.44
N LEU A 70 8.77 -0.07 -14.75
CA LEU A 70 10.06 -0.77 -14.88
C LEU A 70 10.06 -1.83 -15.98
N GLU A 71 9.05 -2.70 -16.06
CA GLU A 71 8.96 -3.75 -17.09
C GLU A 71 8.34 -3.24 -18.41
N GLY A 72 7.60 -2.12 -18.38
CA GLY A 72 6.98 -1.53 -19.57
C GLY A 72 5.68 -2.20 -20.00
N THR A 73 4.99 -2.89 -19.10
CA THR A 73 3.68 -3.51 -19.39
C THR A 73 2.57 -2.45 -19.38
N ASP A 74 1.48 -2.69 -20.11
CA ASP A 74 0.24 -1.89 -20.00
C ASP A 74 -0.85 -2.60 -19.18
N ASP A 75 -0.51 -3.70 -18.52
CA ASP A 75 -1.44 -4.41 -17.65
C ASP A 75 -1.67 -3.59 -16.37
N PRO A 76 -2.94 -3.28 -16.03
CA PRO A 76 -3.24 -2.58 -14.79
C PRO A 76 -3.01 -3.51 -13.59
N PRO A 77 -2.61 -2.96 -12.41
CA PRO A 77 -2.42 -3.73 -11.20
C PRO A 77 -3.75 -4.37 -10.77
N ARG A 78 -3.66 -5.59 -10.25
CA ARG A 78 -4.81 -6.41 -9.86
C ARG A 78 -4.54 -7.03 -8.52
N TRP A 79 -5.51 -6.89 -7.61
CA TRP A 79 -5.50 -7.67 -6.39
C TRP A 79 -6.16 -9.02 -6.66
N SER A 80 -5.44 -10.12 -6.47
CA SER A 80 -5.83 -11.47 -6.94
C SER A 80 -7.24 -11.90 -6.54
N ASP A 81 -7.72 -11.41 -5.39
CA ASP A 81 -8.92 -11.91 -4.74
C ASP A 81 -10.13 -10.95 -4.86
N ASN A 82 -10.08 -9.90 -5.69
CA ASN A 82 -11.23 -9.02 -5.91
C ASN A 82 -11.90 -9.26 -7.28
N PRO A 83 -12.77 -10.28 -7.40
CA PRO A 83 -13.47 -10.57 -8.65
C PRO A 83 -14.51 -9.50 -9.04
N ALA A 84 -14.79 -8.53 -8.15
CA ALA A 84 -15.78 -7.48 -8.35
C ALA A 84 -15.18 -6.16 -8.85
N ALA A 85 -13.86 -6.04 -8.91
CA ALA A 85 -13.21 -4.85 -9.44
C ALA A 85 -13.24 -4.86 -10.97
N ALA A 86 -14.09 -4.00 -11.55
CA ALA A 86 -14.12 -3.70 -12.97
C ALA A 86 -13.28 -2.46 -13.32
N THR A 87 -12.90 -1.66 -12.32
CA THR A 87 -12.11 -0.43 -12.46
C THR A 87 -11.00 -0.37 -11.43
N ASP A 88 -9.96 0.41 -11.73
CA ASP A 88 -8.83 0.63 -10.82
C ASP A 88 -9.26 1.29 -9.49
N GLU A 89 -10.35 2.07 -9.50
CA GLU A 89 -10.95 2.61 -8.27
C GLU A 89 -11.61 1.55 -7.38
N GLN A 90 -12.04 0.43 -7.95
CA GLN A 90 -12.62 -0.68 -7.20
C GLN A 90 -11.53 -1.63 -6.70
N GLU A 91 -10.38 -1.67 -7.37
CA GLU A 91 -9.25 -2.53 -7.00
C GLU A 91 -8.68 -2.18 -5.62
N TRP A 92 -8.67 -0.91 -5.21
CA TRP A 92 -8.16 -0.52 -3.89
C TRP A 92 -9.18 -0.61 -2.76
N LYS A 93 -10.46 -0.84 -3.06
CA LYS A 93 -11.48 -1.06 -2.02
C LYS A 93 -11.26 -2.43 -1.38
N HIS A 94 -11.21 -2.45 -0.05
CA HIS A 94 -11.11 -3.69 0.69
C HIS A 94 -12.42 -4.50 0.63
N LEU A 95 -12.28 -5.81 0.72
CA LEU A 95 -13.39 -6.73 0.88
C LEU A 95 -13.75 -6.87 2.37
N PRO A 96 -14.98 -7.29 2.71
CA PRO A 96 -15.36 -7.55 4.10
C PRO A 96 -14.46 -8.57 4.81
N THR A 97 -13.77 -9.41 4.04
CA THR A 97 -12.85 -10.46 4.51
C THR A 97 -11.41 -10.02 4.64
N ASP A 98 -11.03 -8.86 4.11
CA ASP A 98 -9.65 -8.36 4.16
C ASP A 98 -9.32 -7.94 5.60
N THR A 99 -8.15 -8.29 6.10
CA THR A 99 -7.67 -7.91 7.45
C THR A 99 -6.32 -7.19 7.34
N MET A 100 -5.94 -6.46 8.39
CA MET A 100 -4.60 -5.85 8.49
C MET A 100 -3.51 -6.87 8.90
N ALA A 101 -3.91 -8.08 9.30
CA ALA A 101 -3.05 -9.17 9.78
C ALA A 101 -2.70 -10.16 8.67
#